data_AF-G0V253-F1
#
_entry.id   AF-G0V253-F1
#
_cell.length_a   1.000
_cell.length_b   1.000
_cell.length_c   1.000
_cell.angle_alpha   90.00
_cell.angle_beta   90.00
_cell.angle_gamma   90.00
#
_symmetry.space_group_name_H-M   'P 1'
#
loop_
_entity.id
_entity.type
_entity.pdbx_description
1 polymer ?
#
loop_
_entity_poly.entity_id
_entity_poly.type
_entity_poly.pdbx_seq_one_letter_code
_entity_poly.pdbx_strand_id
1 'polypeptide(L)'
;MDHDTSTTSVTSAMLDAQQKIKSLQEDRELYATLGAKAVANFERHRSELTLLLQKERAIHAASEDRLRRQLQHLLEENEDAQAKLQSLRMEREQHCCDDIQRQRQQCDMREEAQRCEVLELRKTLTAARDDVEVAQKEKYWHEMQLHETLAYQQALYADLQQLRQEFGEPSTSRPRRQSVAKSVREKIFLPCGPADECCPETPASHHIAAIVSTVERQRLYWPRLYYRRRGIPSPFDGRRGSEPRCRSNSSRTSTATHRNSLPGSSRAQRTAAPSIVMTPKATARGSATNSSALPCSGPAVDLSAATTVTSKVDHSVTYSGRNLDAVCRSLLRDVLRMRKEYQECTSALDNPDAETIELSRRMRSLMHDIDRKLKQLRAMRQQKAKVGDKLRMHDMLVEIAQENSYCESVYNDLLELIRS
;
A
#
# COMPACT_ATOMS: atom_id res chain seq x y z
N MET A 1 36.33 -99.92 84.84
CA MET A 1 34.99 -99.54 84.34
C MET A 1 34.80 -100.31 83.04
N ASP A 2 34.52 -101.60 83.19
CA ASP A 2 34.36 -102.51 82.07
C ASP A 2 33.01 -102.20 81.44
N HIS A 3 33.03 -101.56 80.27
CA HIS A 3 31.83 -101.32 79.50
C HIS A 3 31.48 -102.62 78.81
N ASP A 4 30.52 -103.35 79.39
CA ASP A 4 29.82 -104.45 78.73
C ASP A 4 29.15 -103.89 77.46
N THR A 5 29.89 -103.91 76.37
CA THR A 5 29.39 -103.63 75.03
C THR A 5 28.43 -104.75 74.66
N SER A 6 27.16 -104.59 75.04
CA SER A 6 26.08 -105.48 74.62
C SER A 6 26.03 -105.50 73.10
N THR A 7 26.19 -106.69 72.52
CA THR A 7 26.19 -106.94 71.07
C THR A 7 24.92 -106.41 70.38
N THR A 8 23.82 -106.27 71.11
CA THR A 8 22.55 -105.67 70.67
C THR A 8 22.62 -104.15 70.44
N SER A 9 23.47 -103.42 71.17
CA SER A 9 23.65 -101.98 70.97
C SER A 9 24.44 -101.68 69.70
N VAL A 10 25.43 -102.51 69.38
CA VAL A 10 26.24 -102.38 68.17
C VAL A 10 25.41 -102.68 66.92
N THR A 11 24.55 -103.70 66.94
CA THR A 11 23.68 -104.03 65.80
C THR A 11 22.61 -102.96 65.56
N SER A 12 22.03 -102.37 66.62
CA SER A 12 21.12 -101.22 66.50
C SER A 12 21.82 -100.01 65.87
N ALA A 13 23.02 -99.65 66.36
CA ALA A 13 23.78 -98.53 65.81
C ALA A 13 24.20 -98.75 64.35
N MET A 14 24.50 -100.00 63.96
CA MET A 14 24.78 -100.35 62.55
C MET A 14 23.53 -100.24 61.65
N LEU A 15 22.36 -100.67 62.14
CA LEU A 15 21.09 -100.52 61.41
C LEU A 15 20.73 -99.04 61.23
N ASP A 16 20.88 -98.23 62.28
CA ASP A 16 20.65 -96.78 62.22
C ASP A 16 21.62 -96.11 61.24
N ALA A 17 22.89 -96.51 61.25
CA ALA A 17 23.89 -96.02 60.29
C ALA A 17 23.52 -96.42 58.84
N GLN A 18 23.06 -97.65 58.62
CA GLN A 18 22.64 -98.11 57.30
C GLN A 18 21.39 -97.37 56.80
N GLN A 19 20.41 -97.10 57.68
CA GLN A 19 19.24 -96.30 57.36
C GLN A 19 19.62 -94.84 57.04
N LYS A 20 20.55 -94.26 57.80
CA LYS A 20 21.09 -92.93 57.54
C LYS A 20 21.83 -92.86 56.20
N ILE A 21 22.61 -93.88 55.84
CA ILE A 21 23.25 -93.97 54.52
C ILE A 21 22.21 -93.98 53.40
N LYS A 22 21.12 -94.76 53.55
CA LYS A 22 20.02 -94.79 52.56
C LYS A 22 19.33 -93.43 52.44
N SER A 23 18.99 -92.78 53.57
CA SER A 23 18.43 -91.43 53.58
C SER A 23 19.35 -90.41 52.90
N LEU A 24 20.66 -90.46 53.15
CA LEU A 24 21.62 -89.57 52.48
C LEU A 24 21.75 -89.85 50.98
N GLN A 25 21.56 -91.09 50.55
CA GLN A 25 21.51 -91.46 49.13
C GLN A 25 20.24 -90.91 48.46
N GLU A 26 19.07 -91.06 49.10
CA GLU A 26 17.80 -90.50 48.64
C GLU A 26 17.86 -88.96 48.54
N ASP A 27 18.42 -88.29 49.55
CA ASP A 27 18.64 -86.85 49.53
C ASP A 27 19.57 -86.44 48.40
N ARG A 28 20.66 -87.19 48.18
CA ARG A 28 21.58 -86.95 47.06
C ARG A 28 20.88 -87.05 45.71
N GLU A 29 20.01 -88.05 45.52
CA GLU A 29 19.21 -88.20 44.30
C GLU A 29 18.20 -87.05 44.16
N LEU A 30 17.53 -86.65 45.25
CA LEU A 30 16.62 -85.50 45.26
C LEU A 30 17.35 -84.22 44.86
N TYR A 31 18.50 -83.91 45.47
CA TYR A 31 19.30 -82.74 45.11
C TYR A 31 19.82 -82.82 43.67
N ALA A 32 20.17 -83.99 43.17
CA ALA A 32 20.55 -84.18 41.78
C ALA A 32 19.38 -83.88 40.82
N THR A 33 18.16 -84.36 41.12
CA THR A 33 16.97 -84.07 40.31
C THR A 33 16.55 -82.60 40.39
N LEU A 34 16.65 -81.97 41.56
CA LEU A 34 16.42 -80.53 41.73
C LEU A 34 17.45 -79.71 40.95
N GLY A 35 18.72 -80.10 41.00
CA GLY A 35 19.79 -79.49 40.21
C GLY A 35 19.52 -79.59 38.71
N ALA A 36 19.15 -80.77 38.21
CA ALA A 36 18.79 -80.98 36.81
C ALA A 36 17.57 -80.14 36.38
N LYS A 37 16.52 -80.08 37.22
CA LYS A 37 15.35 -79.23 36.97
C LYS A 37 15.70 -77.74 36.96
N ALA A 38 16.57 -77.29 37.86
CA ALA A 38 17.02 -75.91 37.89
C ALA A 38 17.78 -75.53 36.61
N VAL A 39 18.72 -76.37 36.17
CA VAL A 39 19.45 -76.16 34.90
C VAL A 39 18.50 -76.11 33.71
N ALA A 40 17.56 -77.06 33.61
CA ALA A 40 16.57 -77.07 32.53
C ALA A 40 15.68 -75.81 32.53
N ASN A 41 15.28 -75.31 33.71
CA ASN A 41 14.52 -74.07 33.82
C ASN A 41 15.35 -72.84 33.42
N PHE A 42 16.62 -72.76 33.82
CA PHE A 42 17.50 -71.66 33.41
C PHE A 42 17.76 -71.67 31.89
N GLU A 43 17.95 -72.85 31.30
CA GLU A 43 18.07 -72.99 29.84
C GLU A 43 16.80 -72.56 29.12
N ARG A 44 15.63 -72.97 29.62
CA ARG A 44 14.34 -72.52 29.11
C ARG A 44 14.21 -71.01 29.17
N HIS A 45 14.46 -70.39 30.31
CA HIS A 45 14.40 -68.93 30.46
C HIS A 45 15.41 -68.20 29.55
N ARG A 46 16.62 -68.75 29.38
CA ARG A 46 17.61 -68.21 28.43
C ARG A 46 17.08 -68.26 26.99
N SER A 47 16.42 -69.34 26.61
CA SER A 47 15.80 -69.49 25.28
C SER A 47 14.62 -68.52 25.08
N GLU A 48 13.77 -68.35 26.10
CA GLU A 48 12.63 -67.43 26.08
C GLU A 48 13.11 -65.97 25.97
N LEU A 49 14.14 -65.58 26.73
CA LEU A 49 14.74 -64.25 26.65
C LEU A 49 15.35 -63.99 25.27
N THR A 50 16.05 -64.98 24.69
CA THR A 50 16.62 -64.86 23.34
C THR A 50 15.52 -64.66 22.30
N LEU A 51 14.41 -65.39 22.42
CA LEU A 51 13.25 -65.24 21.53
C LEU A 51 12.58 -63.87 21.69
N LEU A 52 12.44 -63.37 22.91
CA LEU A 52 11.88 -62.04 23.17
C LEU A 52 12.75 -60.94 22.54
N LEU A 53 14.07 -61.03 22.68
CA LEU A 53 15.00 -60.10 22.05
C LEU A 53 14.92 -60.14 20.51
N GLN A 54 14.74 -61.33 19.92
CA GLN A 54 14.53 -61.46 18.48
C GLN A 54 13.20 -60.82 18.04
N LYS A 55 12.12 -61.04 18.80
CA LYS A 55 10.81 -60.43 18.53
C LYS A 55 10.86 -58.91 18.64
N GLU A 56 11.54 -58.38 19.65
CA GLU A 56 11.75 -56.94 19.84
C GLU A 56 12.48 -56.32 18.64
N ARG A 57 13.58 -56.94 18.20
CA ARG A 57 14.30 -56.50 16.98
C ARG A 57 13.41 -56.55 15.73
N ALA A 58 12.60 -57.58 15.58
CA ALA A 58 11.67 -57.70 14.46
C ALA A 58 10.58 -56.62 14.47
N ILE A 59 10.03 -56.29 15.65
CA ILE A 59 9.05 -55.19 15.81
C ILE A 59 9.70 -53.86 15.46
N HIS A 60 10.93 -53.60 15.94
CA HIS A 60 11.66 -52.37 15.60
C HIS A 60 11.92 -52.25 14.09
N ALA A 61 12.44 -53.31 13.45
CA ALA A 61 12.66 -53.32 12.01
C ALA A 61 11.35 -53.06 11.22
N ALA A 62 10.25 -53.72 11.59
CA ALA A 62 8.95 -53.51 10.95
C ALA A 62 8.41 -52.08 11.15
N SER A 63 8.64 -51.49 12.33
CA SER A 63 8.26 -50.11 12.61
C SER A 63 9.08 -49.10 11.80
N GLU A 64 10.39 -49.35 11.65
CA GLU A 64 11.28 -48.52 10.84
C GLU A 64 10.90 -48.58 9.35
N ASP A 65 10.62 -49.77 8.82
CA ASP A 65 10.19 -49.95 7.44
C ASP A 65 8.84 -49.28 7.15
N ARG A 66 7.93 -49.25 8.14
CA ARG A 66 6.69 -48.48 8.03
C ARG A 66 6.96 -46.99 7.95
N LEU A 67 7.84 -46.46 8.81
CA LEU A 67 8.22 -45.05 8.79
C LEU A 67 8.91 -44.66 7.49
N ARG A 68 9.81 -45.51 6.95
CA ARG A 68 10.46 -45.30 5.65
C ARG A 68 9.44 -45.19 4.52
N ARG A 69 8.44 -46.09 4.48
CA ARG A 69 7.35 -46.04 3.49
C ARG A 69 6.50 -44.78 3.62
N GLN A 70 6.17 -44.37 4.85
CA GLN A 70 5.43 -43.12 5.08
C GLN A 70 6.22 -41.89 4.65
N LEU A 71 7.52 -41.87 4.90
CA LEU A 71 8.39 -40.78 4.47
C LEU A 71 8.47 -40.71 2.93
N GLN A 72 8.64 -41.85 2.26
CA GLN A 72 8.65 -41.92 0.79
C GLN A 72 7.33 -41.39 0.21
N HIS A 73 6.18 -41.83 0.72
CA HIS A 73 4.88 -41.31 0.30
C HIS A 73 4.74 -39.80 0.49
N LEU A 74 5.16 -39.26 1.63
CA LEU A 74 5.10 -37.82 1.89
C LEU A 74 6.04 -37.03 0.97
N LEU A 75 7.18 -37.60 0.57
CA LEU A 75 8.09 -36.99 -0.40
C LEU A 75 7.45 -36.94 -1.79
N GLU A 76 6.84 -38.04 -2.24
CA GLU A 76 6.10 -38.10 -3.52
C GLU A 76 4.93 -37.08 -3.54
N GLU A 77 4.15 -37.00 -2.46
CA GLU A 77 3.07 -36.01 -2.34
C GLU A 77 3.59 -34.56 -2.38
N ASN A 78 4.78 -34.32 -1.81
CA ASN A 78 5.42 -33.01 -1.82
C ASN A 78 5.93 -32.66 -3.22
N GLU A 79 6.54 -33.60 -3.93
CA GLU A 79 6.96 -33.45 -5.33
C GLU A 79 5.74 -33.14 -6.23
N ASP A 80 4.64 -33.86 -6.08
CA ASP A 80 3.38 -33.61 -6.79
C ASP A 80 2.80 -32.22 -6.49
N ALA A 81 2.81 -31.82 -5.22
CA ALA A 81 2.36 -30.49 -4.80
C ALA A 81 3.24 -29.39 -5.39
N GLN A 82 4.56 -29.59 -5.44
CA GLN A 82 5.50 -28.66 -6.05
C GLN A 82 5.28 -28.55 -7.56
N ALA A 83 5.08 -29.66 -8.26
CA ALA A 83 4.76 -29.67 -9.69
C ALA A 83 3.47 -28.88 -9.98
N LYS A 84 2.41 -29.08 -9.19
CA LYS A 84 1.15 -28.31 -9.28
C LYS A 84 1.35 -26.82 -9.00
N LEU A 85 2.19 -26.45 -8.04
CA LEU A 85 2.51 -25.05 -7.77
C LEU A 85 3.29 -24.42 -8.91
N GLN A 86 4.20 -25.16 -9.55
CA GLN A 86 4.95 -24.68 -10.71
C GLN A 86 4.02 -24.47 -11.92
N SER A 87 3.11 -25.39 -12.21
CA SER A 87 2.15 -25.22 -13.32
C SER A 87 1.27 -23.98 -13.11
N LEU A 88 0.73 -23.80 -11.89
CA LEU A 88 -0.08 -22.62 -11.55
C LEU A 88 0.71 -21.30 -11.64
N ARG A 89 2.02 -21.31 -11.36
CA ARG A 89 2.87 -20.13 -11.53
C ARG A 89 3.04 -19.80 -13.01
N MET A 90 3.33 -20.80 -13.84
CA MET A 90 3.47 -20.62 -15.29
C MET A 90 2.16 -20.11 -15.92
N GLU A 91 1.01 -20.65 -15.52
CA GLU A 91 -0.31 -20.17 -15.99
C GLU A 91 -0.57 -18.71 -15.62
N ARG A 92 -0.24 -18.31 -14.38
CA ARG A 92 -0.39 -16.92 -13.92
C ARG A 92 0.55 -15.96 -14.64
N GLU A 93 1.79 -16.38 -14.86
CA GLU A 93 2.78 -15.60 -15.61
C GLU A 93 2.32 -15.42 -17.06
N GLN A 94 1.82 -16.48 -17.69
CA GLN A 94 1.26 -16.43 -19.03
C GLN A 94 0.07 -15.47 -19.11
N HIS A 95 -0.89 -15.59 -18.18
CA HIS A 95 -2.03 -14.67 -18.13
C HIS A 95 -1.60 -13.20 -17.94
N CYS A 96 -0.58 -12.96 -17.11
CA CYS A 96 -0.03 -11.62 -16.91
C CYS A 96 0.61 -11.07 -18.19
N CYS A 97 1.39 -11.89 -18.90
CA CYS A 97 1.96 -11.53 -20.20
C CYS A 97 0.88 -11.18 -21.22
N ASP A 98 -0.18 -12.00 -21.32
CA ASP A 98 -1.30 -11.77 -22.22
C ASP A 98 -2.02 -10.45 -21.90
N ASP A 99 -2.26 -10.16 -20.62
CA ASP A 99 -2.88 -8.91 -20.18
C ASP A 99 -2.04 -7.68 -20.53
N ILE A 100 -0.73 -7.75 -20.29
CA ILE A 100 0.20 -6.68 -20.68
C ILE A 100 0.18 -6.49 -22.20
N GLN A 101 0.14 -7.56 -22.97
CA GLN A 101 0.07 -7.48 -24.44
C GLN A 101 -1.25 -6.85 -24.91
N ARG A 102 -2.39 -7.23 -24.33
CA ARG A 102 -3.70 -6.62 -24.62
C ARG A 102 -3.70 -5.13 -24.29
N GLN A 103 -3.13 -4.74 -23.14
CA GLN A 103 -3.04 -3.34 -22.74
C GLN A 103 -2.17 -2.53 -23.71
N ARG A 104 -1.03 -3.08 -24.15
CA ARG A 104 -0.18 -2.45 -25.16
C ARG A 104 -0.93 -2.22 -26.46
N GLN A 105 -1.61 -3.26 -26.98
CA GLN A 105 -2.44 -3.14 -28.18
C GLN A 105 -3.54 -2.07 -28.02
N GLN A 106 -4.18 -2.00 -26.86
CA GLN A 106 -5.18 -0.94 -26.59
C GLN A 106 -4.57 0.46 -26.56
N CYS A 107 -3.37 0.61 -26.00
CA CYS A 107 -2.64 1.88 -26.02
C CYS A 107 -2.27 2.27 -27.45
N ASP A 108 -1.73 1.33 -28.24
CA ASP A 108 -1.33 1.56 -29.63
C ASP A 108 -2.54 2.02 -30.47
N MET A 109 -3.69 1.32 -30.36
CA MET A 109 -4.93 1.71 -31.03
C MET A 109 -5.43 3.11 -30.63
N ARG A 110 -5.29 3.48 -29.35
CA ARG A 110 -5.67 4.82 -28.86
C ARG A 110 -4.71 5.89 -29.37
N GLU A 111 -3.42 5.61 -29.40
CA GLU A 111 -2.42 6.51 -29.96
C GLU A 111 -2.65 6.75 -31.46
N GLU A 112 -2.93 5.68 -32.22
CA GLU A 112 -3.26 5.79 -33.63
C GLU A 112 -4.52 6.62 -33.87
N ALA A 113 -5.59 6.39 -33.09
CA ALA A 113 -6.81 7.19 -33.16
C ALA A 113 -6.54 8.69 -32.89
N GLN A 114 -5.75 9.00 -31.86
CA GLN A 114 -5.35 10.37 -31.55
C GLN A 114 -4.47 10.99 -32.64
N ARG A 115 -3.57 10.21 -33.26
CA ARG A 115 -2.76 10.68 -34.40
C ARG A 115 -3.64 11.03 -35.58
N CYS A 116 -4.66 10.22 -35.89
CA CYS A 116 -5.64 10.52 -36.93
C CYS A 116 -6.40 11.82 -36.62
N GLU A 117 -6.91 11.99 -35.41
CA GLU A 117 -7.62 13.21 -34.98
C GLU A 117 -6.73 14.46 -35.09
N VAL A 118 -5.46 14.37 -34.67
CA VAL A 118 -4.50 15.47 -34.81
C VAL A 118 -4.24 15.83 -36.28
N LEU A 119 -4.18 14.83 -37.17
CA LEU A 119 -4.03 15.08 -38.61
C LEU A 119 -5.27 15.74 -39.21
N GLU A 120 -6.47 15.33 -38.80
CA GLU A 120 -7.72 15.98 -39.22
C GLU A 120 -7.79 17.43 -38.74
N LEU A 121 -7.49 17.70 -37.46
CA LEU A 121 -7.44 19.05 -36.91
C LEU A 121 -6.41 19.94 -37.60
N ARG A 122 -5.27 19.38 -38.03
CA ARG A 122 -4.29 20.12 -38.83
C ARG A 122 -4.87 20.50 -40.19
N LYS A 123 -5.56 19.56 -40.87
CA LYS A 123 -6.21 19.82 -42.16
C LYS A 123 -7.30 20.89 -42.06
N THR A 124 -8.13 20.85 -41.01
CA THR A 124 -9.17 21.87 -40.81
C THR A 124 -8.56 23.23 -40.49
N LEU A 125 -7.48 23.28 -39.71
CA LEU A 125 -6.78 24.51 -39.42
C LEU A 125 -6.08 25.11 -40.66
N THR A 126 -5.51 24.28 -41.54
CA THR A 126 -4.96 24.77 -42.82
C THR A 126 -6.06 25.32 -43.72
N ALA A 127 -7.18 24.60 -43.86
CA ALA A 127 -8.32 25.09 -44.65
C ALA A 127 -8.84 26.44 -44.12
N ALA A 128 -9.01 26.57 -42.80
CA ALA A 128 -9.44 27.82 -42.18
C ALA A 128 -8.43 28.97 -42.37
N ARG A 129 -7.13 28.67 -42.45
CA ARG A 129 -6.11 29.68 -42.79
C ARG A 129 -6.24 30.13 -44.24
N ASP A 130 -6.43 29.19 -45.16
CA ASP A 130 -6.63 29.49 -46.58
C ASP A 130 -7.89 30.34 -46.78
N ASP A 131 -8.99 30.03 -46.09
CA ASP A 131 -10.23 30.83 -46.10
C ASP A 131 -10.01 32.27 -45.59
N VAL A 132 -9.23 32.42 -44.51
CA VAL A 132 -8.87 33.74 -43.96
C VAL A 132 -8.01 34.52 -44.95
N GLU A 133 -7.06 33.88 -45.64
CA GLU A 133 -6.26 34.52 -46.67
C GLU A 133 -7.11 34.98 -47.86
N VAL A 134 -8.08 34.18 -48.29
CA VAL A 134 -9.05 34.57 -49.35
C VAL A 134 -9.87 35.77 -48.89
N ALA A 135 -10.45 35.73 -47.69
CA ALA A 135 -11.23 36.84 -47.15
C ALA A 135 -10.41 38.13 -46.99
N GLN A 136 -9.12 38.02 -46.64
CA GLN A 136 -8.21 39.18 -46.60
C GLN A 136 -7.97 39.78 -47.99
N LYS A 137 -7.79 38.95 -49.02
CA LYS A 137 -7.64 39.40 -50.42
C LYS A 137 -8.91 40.08 -50.92
N GLU A 138 -10.08 39.51 -50.65
CA GLU A 138 -11.38 40.11 -50.99
C GLU A 138 -11.58 41.45 -50.29
N LYS A 139 -11.27 41.52 -48.98
CA LYS A 139 -11.32 42.76 -48.22
C LYS A 139 -10.45 43.85 -48.86
N TYR A 140 -9.19 43.54 -49.18
CA TYR A 140 -8.28 44.48 -49.82
C TYR A 140 -8.82 44.97 -51.17
N TRP A 141 -9.39 44.06 -51.97
CA TRP A 141 -10.01 44.40 -53.24
C TRP A 141 -11.20 45.36 -53.07
N HIS A 142 -12.08 45.11 -52.10
CA HIS A 142 -13.19 46.01 -51.78
C HIS A 142 -12.72 47.37 -51.24
N GLU A 143 -11.68 47.41 -50.41
CA GLU A 143 -11.07 48.66 -49.94
C GLU A 143 -10.54 49.49 -51.13
N MET A 144 -9.89 48.85 -52.10
CA MET A 144 -9.41 49.51 -53.33
C MET A 144 -10.56 50.10 -54.16
N GLN A 145 -11.65 49.34 -54.39
CA GLN A 145 -12.82 49.84 -55.11
C GLN A 145 -13.50 51.01 -54.38
N LEU A 146 -13.58 50.95 -53.04
CA LEU A 146 -14.12 52.03 -52.24
C LEU A 146 -13.26 53.31 -52.39
N HIS A 147 -11.94 53.17 -52.39
CA HIS A 147 -11.04 54.29 -52.63
C HIS A 147 -11.22 54.91 -54.02
N GLU A 148 -11.36 54.09 -55.07
CA GLU A 148 -11.60 54.57 -56.45
C GLU A 148 -12.93 55.34 -56.55
N THR A 149 -14.01 54.81 -55.98
CA THR A 149 -15.33 55.47 -56.00
C THR A 149 -15.34 56.76 -55.20
N LEU A 150 -14.68 56.80 -54.04
CA LEU A 150 -14.52 58.02 -53.25
C LEU A 150 -13.68 59.08 -53.99
N ALA A 151 -12.61 58.68 -54.68
CA ALA A 151 -11.81 59.59 -55.50
C ALA A 151 -12.64 60.17 -56.66
N TYR A 152 -13.44 59.33 -57.34
CA TYR A 152 -14.34 59.78 -58.39
C TYR A 152 -15.42 60.75 -57.87
N GLN A 153 -16.01 60.47 -56.71
CA GLN A 153 -16.94 61.40 -56.06
C GLN A 153 -16.28 62.73 -55.70
N GLN A 154 -15.07 62.71 -55.15
CA GLN A 154 -14.32 63.93 -54.82
C GLN A 154 -14.05 64.78 -56.07
N ALA A 155 -13.70 64.15 -57.20
CA ALA A 155 -13.53 64.84 -58.48
C ALA A 155 -14.84 65.50 -58.94
N LEU A 156 -15.96 64.76 -58.95
CA LEU A 156 -17.27 65.33 -59.29
C LEU A 156 -17.70 66.48 -58.36
N TYR A 157 -17.41 66.37 -57.06
CA TYR A 157 -17.66 67.44 -56.10
C TYR A 157 -16.83 68.68 -56.39
N ALA A 158 -15.56 68.51 -56.78
CA ALA A 158 -14.69 69.61 -57.19
C ALA A 158 -15.22 70.31 -58.46
N ASP A 159 -15.65 69.54 -59.46
CA ASP A 159 -16.24 70.06 -60.70
C ASP A 159 -17.54 70.84 -60.41
N LEU A 160 -18.43 70.31 -59.55
CA LEU A 160 -19.64 71.01 -59.12
C LEU A 160 -19.34 72.31 -58.37
N GLN A 161 -18.28 72.35 -57.56
CA GLN A 161 -17.84 73.58 -56.89
C GLN A 161 -17.30 74.59 -57.90
N GLN A 162 -16.54 74.17 -58.91
CA GLN A 162 -16.08 75.04 -59.99
C GLN A 162 -17.26 75.61 -60.76
N LEU A 163 -18.21 74.77 -61.19
CA LEU A 163 -19.44 75.22 -61.86
C LEU A 163 -20.23 76.22 -60.98
N ARG A 164 -20.36 75.99 -59.67
CA ARG A 164 -21.00 76.97 -58.78
C ARG A 164 -20.25 78.30 -58.70
N GLN A 165 -18.91 78.29 -58.79
CA GLN A 165 -18.11 79.52 -58.82
C GLN A 165 -18.27 80.25 -60.16
N GLU A 166 -18.33 79.52 -61.28
CA GLU A 166 -18.55 80.06 -62.63
C GLU A 166 -19.96 80.64 -62.81
N PHE A 167 -20.99 79.96 -62.29
CA PHE A 167 -22.39 80.39 -62.31
C PHE A 167 -22.76 81.31 -61.15
N GLY A 168 -21.84 82.17 -60.70
CA GLY A 168 -22.09 83.18 -59.67
C GLY A 168 -23.34 84.01 -59.94
N GLU A 169 -24.48 83.55 -59.41
CA GLU A 169 -25.63 84.38 -59.07
C GLU A 169 -25.17 85.41 -58.03
N PRO A 170 -25.47 86.70 -58.22
CA PRO A 170 -25.17 87.74 -57.26
C PRO A 170 -26.01 87.50 -55.99
N SER A 171 -25.34 87.19 -54.89
CA SER A 171 -25.97 87.11 -53.58
C SER A 171 -26.45 88.50 -53.17
N THR A 172 -27.77 88.69 -53.26
CA THR A 172 -28.47 89.79 -52.63
C THR A 172 -28.26 89.72 -51.12
N SER A 173 -27.87 90.86 -50.57
CA SER A 173 -27.56 91.12 -49.17
C SER A 173 -28.70 90.82 -48.19
N ARG A 174 -28.28 90.49 -46.94
CA ARG A 174 -28.93 90.68 -45.62
C ARG A 174 -29.95 89.62 -45.12
N PRO A 175 -30.22 89.55 -43.79
CA PRO A 175 -29.49 90.07 -42.63
C PRO A 175 -29.18 89.04 -41.52
N ARG A 176 -28.11 89.37 -40.80
CA ARG A 176 -27.78 89.11 -39.39
C ARG A 176 -29.02 88.95 -38.47
N ARG A 177 -29.30 87.74 -37.98
CA ARG A 177 -30.06 87.45 -36.74
C ARG A 177 -29.21 86.51 -35.89
N GLN A 178 -28.49 87.05 -34.92
CA GLN A 178 -28.83 87.00 -33.49
C GLN A 178 -28.90 85.57 -32.93
N SER A 179 -27.80 85.23 -32.27
CA SER A 179 -27.69 84.40 -31.06
C SER A 179 -28.97 83.70 -30.59
N VAL A 180 -29.03 82.39 -30.79
CA VAL A 180 -29.73 81.50 -29.86
C VAL A 180 -28.72 80.47 -29.38
N ALA A 181 -28.67 80.31 -28.07
CA ALA A 181 -27.70 79.55 -27.32
C ALA A 181 -27.47 78.14 -27.88
N LYS A 182 -26.19 77.76 -27.90
CA LYS A 182 -25.73 76.39 -28.09
C LYS A 182 -26.30 75.53 -26.94
N SER A 183 -27.47 74.92 -27.15
CA SER A 183 -27.82 73.74 -26.36
C SER A 183 -26.92 72.62 -26.87
N VAL A 184 -25.97 72.20 -26.05
CA VAL A 184 -25.30 70.90 -26.18
C VAL A 184 -26.41 69.85 -26.12
N ARG A 185 -27.01 69.52 -27.27
CA ARG A 185 -27.75 68.28 -27.40
C ARG A 185 -26.68 67.21 -27.42
N GLU A 186 -26.46 66.62 -26.24
CA GLU A 186 -25.90 65.27 -26.18
C GLU A 186 -26.55 64.47 -27.30
N LYS A 187 -25.72 63.91 -28.18
CA LYS A 187 -26.19 62.92 -29.15
C LYS A 187 -26.62 61.72 -28.32
N ILE A 188 -27.88 61.73 -27.87
CA ILE A 188 -28.52 60.57 -27.30
C ILE A 188 -28.55 59.56 -28.45
N PHE A 189 -27.64 58.59 -28.37
CA PHE A 189 -27.72 57.37 -29.17
C PHE A 189 -29.12 56.82 -28.94
N LEU A 190 -29.98 56.89 -29.96
CA LEU A 190 -31.22 56.13 -29.98
C LEU A 190 -30.84 54.70 -30.36
N PRO A 191 -30.89 53.73 -29.44
CA PRO A 191 -30.63 52.35 -29.78
C PRO A 191 -31.79 51.84 -30.64
N CYS A 192 -31.53 51.64 -31.94
CA CYS A 192 -32.44 50.96 -32.84
C CYS A 192 -32.36 49.46 -32.57
N GLY A 193 -33.20 48.94 -31.67
CA GLY A 193 -33.39 47.52 -31.43
C GLY A 193 -34.82 47.25 -30.97
N PRO A 194 -35.39 46.06 -31.26
CA PRO A 194 -36.74 45.70 -30.83
C PRO A 194 -36.87 45.75 -29.30
N ALA A 195 -38.03 46.18 -28.81
CA ALA A 195 -38.32 46.25 -27.38
C ALA A 195 -38.32 44.84 -26.76
N ASP A 196 -37.72 44.71 -25.58
CA ASP A 196 -37.65 43.45 -24.83
C ASP A 196 -39.00 43.17 -24.15
N GLU A 197 -39.48 41.93 -24.19
CA GLU A 197 -40.84 41.56 -23.75
C GLU A 197 -41.07 41.74 -22.24
N CYS A 198 -39.99 41.86 -21.45
CA CYS A 198 -40.07 41.89 -19.99
C CYS A 198 -40.08 43.31 -19.37
N CYS A 199 -39.65 44.36 -20.09
CA CYS A 199 -39.62 45.74 -19.58
C CYS A 199 -39.79 46.77 -20.72
N PRO A 200 -40.99 47.35 -20.93
CA PRO A 200 -41.28 48.20 -22.09
C PRO A 200 -40.63 49.60 -22.06
N GLU A 201 -40.04 50.02 -20.94
CA GLU A 201 -39.55 51.40 -20.76
C GLU A 201 -38.02 51.55 -20.94
N THR A 202 -37.27 50.47 -21.15
CA THR A 202 -35.81 50.53 -21.32
C THR A 202 -35.32 49.65 -22.49
N PRO A 203 -34.55 50.20 -23.45
CA PRO A 203 -34.04 49.41 -24.57
C PRO A 203 -32.97 48.39 -24.12
N ALA A 204 -33.02 47.18 -24.69
CA ALA A 204 -32.16 46.02 -24.34
C ALA A 204 -30.64 46.29 -24.35
N SER A 205 -30.20 47.36 -25.01
CA SER A 205 -28.79 47.76 -25.12
C SER A 205 -28.13 48.25 -23.82
N HIS A 206 -28.87 48.40 -22.71
CA HIS A 206 -28.33 48.85 -21.42
C HIS A 206 -28.18 47.76 -20.36
N HIS A 207 -28.37 46.50 -20.73
CA HIS A 207 -28.14 45.40 -19.81
C HIS A 207 -26.65 45.00 -19.80
N ILE A 208 -25.75 45.94 -19.48
CA ILE A 208 -24.35 45.64 -19.14
C ILE A 208 -24.32 44.59 -18.03
N ALA A 209 -25.27 44.61 -17.10
CA ALA A 209 -25.46 43.55 -16.11
C ALA A 209 -25.83 42.18 -16.72
N ALA A 210 -26.51 42.10 -17.87
CA ALA A 210 -26.78 40.82 -18.54
C ALA A 210 -25.57 40.35 -19.33
N ILE A 211 -24.84 41.25 -19.99
CA ILE A 211 -23.56 40.94 -20.67
C ILE A 211 -22.51 40.50 -19.64
N VAL A 212 -22.35 41.23 -18.54
CA VAL A 212 -21.46 40.85 -17.43
C VAL A 212 -21.96 39.57 -16.76
N SER A 213 -23.27 39.37 -16.53
CA SER A 213 -23.76 38.11 -15.96
C SER A 213 -23.61 36.91 -16.91
N THR A 214 -23.67 37.10 -18.22
CA THR A 214 -23.42 36.02 -19.19
C THR A 214 -21.94 35.71 -19.32
N VAL A 215 -21.06 36.72 -19.26
CA VAL A 215 -19.60 36.54 -19.23
C VAL A 215 -19.13 35.92 -17.90
N GLU A 216 -19.69 36.34 -16.76
CA GLU A 216 -19.42 35.75 -15.44
C GLU A 216 -20.00 34.34 -15.31
N ARG A 217 -21.22 34.09 -15.82
CA ARG A 217 -21.76 32.73 -15.91
C ARG A 217 -20.91 31.86 -16.83
N GLN A 218 -20.44 32.35 -17.98
CA GLN A 218 -19.53 31.61 -18.84
C GLN A 218 -18.21 31.26 -18.13
N ARG A 219 -17.63 32.18 -17.33
CA ARG A 219 -16.40 31.89 -16.57
C ARG A 219 -16.59 30.89 -15.42
N LEU A 220 -17.78 30.82 -14.81
CA LEU A 220 -18.08 29.84 -13.76
C LEU A 220 -18.24 28.38 -14.27
N TYR A 221 -18.41 28.16 -15.58
CA TYR A 221 -18.47 26.81 -16.17
C TYR A 221 -17.10 26.28 -16.65
N TRP A 222 -16.07 27.11 -16.71
CA TRP A 222 -14.74 26.68 -17.21
C TRP A 222 -14.02 25.64 -16.34
N PRO A 223 -14.09 25.67 -14.99
CA PRO A 223 -13.47 24.62 -14.19
C PRO A 223 -14.06 23.24 -14.51
N ARG A 224 -15.38 23.16 -14.75
CA ARG A 224 -16.08 21.89 -15.02
C ARG A 224 -15.66 21.22 -16.33
N LEU A 225 -15.39 21.99 -17.38
CA LEU A 225 -14.99 21.45 -18.68
C LEU A 225 -13.56 20.90 -18.67
N TYR A 226 -12.66 21.52 -17.92
CA TYR A 226 -11.29 21.04 -17.75
C TYR A 226 -11.24 19.64 -17.12
N TYR A 227 -11.95 19.44 -16.01
CA TYR A 227 -12.01 18.14 -15.33
C TYR A 227 -12.66 17.05 -16.20
N ARG A 228 -13.72 17.40 -16.94
CA ARG A 228 -14.44 16.46 -17.83
C ARG A 228 -13.60 16.02 -19.03
N ARG A 229 -12.79 16.91 -19.62
CA ARG A 229 -11.88 16.57 -20.74
C ARG A 229 -10.67 15.75 -20.29
N ARG A 230 -10.26 15.84 -19.02
CA ARG A 230 -9.12 15.09 -18.45
C ARG A 230 -9.54 13.77 -17.79
N GLY A 231 -10.84 13.45 -17.74
CA GLY A 231 -11.34 12.24 -17.07
C GLY A 231 -11.17 12.26 -15.54
N ILE A 232 -10.95 13.43 -14.94
CA ILE A 232 -10.77 13.58 -13.50
C ILE A 232 -12.12 13.95 -12.89
N PRO A 233 -12.63 13.21 -11.88
CA PRO A 233 -13.91 13.53 -11.25
C PRO A 233 -13.84 14.90 -10.58
N SER A 234 -14.77 15.79 -10.95
CA SER A 234 -14.82 17.15 -10.42
C SER A 234 -15.21 17.12 -8.93
N PRO A 235 -14.47 17.82 -8.05
CA PRO A 235 -14.79 17.87 -6.62
C PRO A 235 -16.16 18.52 -6.33
N PHE A 236 -16.77 19.20 -7.32
CA PHE A 236 -18.11 19.79 -7.21
C PHE A 236 -19.25 18.83 -7.56
N ASP A 237 -18.97 17.69 -8.19
CA ASP A 237 -20.01 16.72 -8.56
C ASP A 237 -20.40 15.82 -7.37
N GLY A 238 -19.57 15.76 -6.32
CA GLY A 238 -19.87 15.01 -5.09
C GLY A 238 -20.94 15.62 -4.18
N ARG A 239 -21.40 16.85 -4.43
CA ARG A 239 -22.35 17.57 -3.53
C ARG A 239 -23.83 17.53 -3.93
N ARG A 240 -24.18 16.97 -5.10
CA ARG A 240 -25.60 16.90 -5.55
C ARG A 240 -26.20 15.49 -5.55
N GLY A 241 -25.46 14.48 -5.09
CA GLY A 241 -25.93 13.09 -4.98
C GLY A 241 -26.67 12.74 -3.69
N SER A 242 -27.36 13.70 -3.05
CA SER A 242 -28.32 13.37 -1.98
C SER A 242 -29.72 13.33 -2.59
N GLU A 243 -30.17 12.12 -2.94
CA GLU A 243 -31.53 11.84 -3.41
C GLU A 243 -32.61 12.38 -2.45
N PRO A 244 -33.76 12.85 -2.98
CA PRO A 244 -34.89 13.21 -2.16
C PRO A 244 -35.49 11.93 -1.56
N ARG A 245 -35.54 11.91 -0.23
CA ARG A 245 -36.16 10.87 0.57
C ARG A 245 -37.68 10.87 0.35
N CYS A 246 -38.15 10.16 -0.66
CA CYS A 246 -39.57 9.87 -0.81
C CYS A 246 -40.01 8.82 0.21
N ARG A 247 -40.93 9.24 1.08
CA ARG A 247 -41.73 8.43 1.99
C ARG A 247 -42.89 7.80 1.23
N SER A 248 -43.38 6.67 1.78
CA SER A 248 -44.67 5.99 1.54
C SER A 248 -44.67 4.98 0.39
N ASN A 249 -45.35 3.82 0.43
CA ASN A 249 -45.96 2.99 1.46
C ASN A 249 -46.38 1.69 0.76
N SER A 250 -46.24 0.55 1.44
CA SER A 250 -47.06 -0.67 1.38
C SER A 250 -47.62 -1.20 0.03
N SER A 251 -47.20 -2.41 -0.34
CA SER A 251 -48.13 -3.53 -0.53
C SER A 251 -47.42 -4.90 -0.51
N ARG A 252 -48.11 -5.85 0.13
CA ARG A 252 -47.75 -7.23 0.49
C ARG A 252 -47.57 -8.15 -0.73
N THR A 253 -46.68 -9.14 -0.58
CA THR A 253 -46.89 -10.60 -0.77
C THR A 253 -45.60 -11.31 -0.30
N SER A 254 -45.61 -11.97 0.87
CA SER A 254 -45.73 -13.43 1.03
C SER A 254 -44.78 -14.19 0.10
N THR A 255 -43.66 -14.76 0.57
CA THR A 255 -43.62 -16.12 1.16
C THR A 255 -42.46 -16.33 2.16
N ALA A 256 -42.74 -17.20 3.14
CA ALA A 256 -41.85 -17.74 4.17
C ALA A 256 -40.68 -18.56 3.56
N THR A 257 -39.53 -18.74 4.23
CA THR A 257 -39.31 -19.85 5.19
C THR A 257 -37.93 -19.72 5.88
N HIS A 258 -37.94 -19.70 7.23
CA HIS A 258 -36.95 -20.12 8.27
C HIS A 258 -35.46 -19.66 8.21
N ARG A 259 -34.96 -18.85 9.17
CA ARG A 259 -34.48 -19.15 10.57
C ARG A 259 -33.24 -20.07 10.60
N ASN A 260 -32.05 -19.66 11.06
CA ASN A 260 -31.66 -19.27 12.44
C ASN A 260 -30.29 -18.52 12.41
N SER A 261 -30.15 -17.31 12.96
CA SER A 261 -29.87 -16.95 14.37
C SER A 261 -28.37 -16.70 14.69
N LEU A 262 -28.03 -15.40 14.61
CA LEU A 262 -27.23 -14.56 15.55
C LEU A 262 -27.12 -15.06 17.01
N PRO A 263 -26.13 -14.62 17.84
CA PRO A 263 -26.06 -13.23 18.36
C PRO A 263 -24.65 -12.65 18.49
N GLY A 264 -24.46 -11.35 18.23
CA GLY A 264 -24.50 -10.28 19.25
C GLY A 264 -23.10 -9.63 19.30
N SER A 265 -22.85 -8.34 19.55
CA SER A 265 -23.62 -7.33 20.25
C SER A 265 -23.15 -5.94 19.79
N SER A 266 -24.14 -5.06 19.66
CA SER A 266 -24.12 -3.59 19.66
C SER A 266 -23.16 -2.92 20.65
N ARG A 267 -22.70 -1.69 20.35
CA ARG A 267 -23.33 -0.41 20.82
C ARG A 267 -22.37 0.81 20.72
N ALA A 268 -22.87 1.84 20.03
CA ALA A 268 -22.71 3.30 20.17
C ALA A 268 -21.40 3.93 20.69
N GLN A 269 -20.91 4.97 20.00
CA GLN A 269 -21.19 6.38 20.37
C GLN A 269 -20.57 7.38 19.37
N ARG A 270 -21.36 8.41 19.07
CA ARG A 270 -20.96 9.67 18.43
C ARG A 270 -20.28 10.54 19.47
N THR A 271 -19.16 11.18 19.13
CA THR A 271 -18.77 12.47 19.73
C THR A 271 -18.05 13.34 18.69
N ALA A 272 -18.34 14.62 18.79
CA ALA A 272 -17.94 15.71 17.92
C ALA A 272 -16.43 16.00 17.97
N ALA A 273 -15.91 16.56 16.87
CA ALA A 273 -14.55 17.06 16.76
C ALA A 273 -14.43 18.47 17.37
N PRO A 274 -13.34 18.79 18.10
CA PRO A 274 -12.92 20.16 18.28
C PRO A 274 -11.87 20.53 17.22
N SER A 275 -12.05 21.70 16.63
CA SER A 275 -11.05 22.39 15.80
C SER A 275 -10.06 23.09 16.73
N ILE A 276 -8.78 22.75 16.66
CA ILE A 276 -7.70 23.45 17.39
C ILE A 276 -6.81 24.12 16.37
N VAL A 277 -6.81 25.44 16.40
CA VAL A 277 -5.89 26.34 15.72
C VAL A 277 -4.56 26.30 16.48
N MET A 278 -3.46 25.97 15.81
CA MET A 278 -2.11 26.16 16.34
C MET A 278 -1.34 27.15 15.48
N THR A 279 -0.92 28.23 16.12
CA THR A 279 0.06 29.21 15.65
C THR A 279 1.50 28.67 15.80
N PRO A 280 2.43 28.91 14.86
CA PRO A 280 3.81 28.49 15.03
C PRO A 280 4.62 29.52 15.84
N LYS A 281 5.40 29.01 16.80
CA LYS A 281 6.41 29.76 17.56
C LYS A 281 7.78 29.50 16.96
N ALA A 282 8.40 30.55 16.41
CA ALA A 282 9.76 30.57 15.89
C ALA A 282 10.80 30.68 17.02
N THR A 283 11.90 29.93 16.90
CA THR A 283 13.27 30.15 17.45
C THR A 283 14.04 28.82 17.29
N ALA A 284 15.32 28.71 16.98
CA ALA A 284 16.35 29.64 16.57
C ALA A 284 17.49 28.80 15.95
N ARG A 285 18.24 29.47 15.08
CA ARG A 285 19.39 29.03 14.29
C ARG A 285 20.67 29.16 15.13
N GLY A 286 21.60 28.21 15.00
CA GLY A 286 22.98 28.31 15.51
C GLY A 286 23.77 27.11 15.02
N SER A 287 24.42 27.20 13.85
CA SER A 287 25.76 27.75 13.57
C SER A 287 26.90 26.84 14.04
N ALA A 288 27.74 26.51 13.07
CA ALA A 288 28.79 25.51 13.04
C ALA A 288 30.09 25.93 13.75
N THR A 289 30.93 24.94 14.07
CA THR A 289 32.39 25.01 13.87
C THR A 289 33.02 23.61 13.84
N ASN A 290 33.94 23.44 12.89
CA ASN A 290 34.79 22.28 12.62
C ASN A 290 35.87 22.05 13.69
N SER A 291 36.39 20.82 13.80
CA SER A 291 37.84 20.52 13.77
C SER A 291 38.14 19.02 13.89
N SER A 292 39.38 18.67 13.57
CA SER A 292 39.91 17.45 12.96
C SER A 292 40.60 16.43 13.88
N ALA A 293 40.70 15.18 13.37
CA ALA A 293 41.83 14.23 13.38
C ALA A 293 42.31 13.49 14.66
N LEU A 294 42.08 12.15 14.62
CA LEU A 294 43.01 10.99 14.85
C LEU A 294 43.57 10.70 16.28
N PRO A 295 44.21 9.53 16.55
CA PRO A 295 43.56 8.33 17.09
C PRO A 295 44.25 7.81 18.39
N CYS A 296 43.62 6.93 19.18
CA CYS A 296 44.34 6.01 20.09
C CYS A 296 43.45 4.93 20.72
N SER A 297 44.12 3.85 21.08
CA SER A 297 43.72 2.49 21.48
C SER A 297 42.89 2.38 22.77
N GLY A 298 42.19 1.24 22.94
CA GLY A 298 41.18 0.90 23.98
C GLY A 298 41.67 0.78 25.45
N PRO A 299 40.96 0.10 26.38
CA PRO A 299 40.06 -1.04 26.20
C PRO A 299 38.69 -0.99 26.93
N ALA A 300 37.93 -2.06 26.71
CA ALA A 300 36.68 -2.52 27.31
C ALA A 300 36.24 -1.93 28.67
N VAL A 301 35.01 -1.39 28.69
CA VAL A 301 34.09 -1.43 29.85
C VAL A 301 32.66 -1.63 29.33
N ASP A 302 31.95 -2.54 29.99
CA ASP A 302 30.61 -3.05 29.69
C ASP A 302 29.54 -2.00 29.39
N LEU A 303 28.85 -2.15 28.24
CA LEU A 303 27.53 -1.58 27.99
C LEU A 303 26.54 -2.69 27.64
N SER A 304 26.04 -3.38 28.66
CA SER A 304 24.75 -4.07 28.61
C SER A 304 23.70 -3.24 29.34
N ALA A 305 23.30 -2.13 28.73
CA ALA A 305 22.04 -1.47 29.06
C ALA A 305 20.95 -2.05 28.16
N ALA A 306 20.42 -3.20 28.57
CA ALA A 306 19.16 -3.73 28.05
C ALA A 306 18.03 -2.81 28.53
N THR A 307 17.73 -1.78 27.73
CA THR A 307 16.58 -0.90 27.94
C THR A 307 15.31 -1.66 27.59
N THR A 308 14.90 -2.58 28.46
CA THR A 308 13.53 -3.12 28.51
C THR A 308 12.62 -2.07 29.13
N VAL A 309 12.26 -1.06 28.34
CA VAL A 309 11.14 -0.17 28.65
C VAL A 309 9.86 -0.90 28.23
N THR A 310 9.31 -1.67 29.16
CA THR A 310 7.92 -2.15 29.11
C THR A 310 7.01 -1.13 29.78
N SER A 311 7.07 0.14 29.36
CA SER A 311 6.04 1.11 29.74
C SER A 311 4.87 0.93 28.77
N LYS A 312 3.72 0.49 29.30
CA LYS A 312 2.41 0.59 28.64
C LYS A 312 2.12 2.07 28.40
N VAL A 313 2.57 2.57 27.26
CA VAL A 313 2.23 3.90 26.77
C VAL A 313 1.18 3.67 25.70
N ASP A 314 -0.08 3.78 26.09
CA ASP A 314 -1.23 3.90 25.19
C ASP A 314 -1.22 5.28 24.53
N HIS A 315 -0.11 5.65 23.91
CA HIS A 315 -0.08 6.73 22.95
C HIS A 315 -0.17 6.06 21.60
N SER A 316 -1.26 6.35 20.89
CA SER A 316 -1.35 6.15 19.46
C SER A 316 -0.31 7.05 18.78
N VAL A 317 0.97 6.73 18.96
CA VAL A 317 2.05 7.26 18.15
C VAL A 317 1.69 6.81 16.75
N THR A 318 1.28 7.76 15.91
CA THR A 318 1.06 7.55 14.48
C THR A 318 2.42 7.26 13.87
N TYR A 319 2.85 6.00 13.96
CA TYR A 319 4.07 5.51 13.35
C TYR A 319 3.94 5.71 11.83
N SER A 320 4.61 6.71 11.26
CA SER A 320 4.74 6.84 9.80
C SER A 320 5.19 5.51 9.18
N GLY A 321 4.71 5.21 7.98
CA GLY A 321 5.07 3.97 7.26
C GLY A 321 6.59 3.84 7.10
N ARG A 322 7.28 4.97 6.94
CA ARG A 322 8.75 5.06 6.88
C ARG A 322 9.42 4.60 8.17
N ASN A 323 8.88 4.96 9.33
CA ASN A 323 9.44 4.53 10.62
C ASN A 323 9.27 3.01 10.81
N LEU A 324 8.10 2.49 10.45
CA LEU A 324 7.81 1.05 10.54
C LEU A 324 8.74 0.25 9.61
N ASP A 325 9.05 0.78 8.43
CA ASP A 325 10.05 0.22 7.53
C ASP A 325 11.48 0.31 8.05
N ALA A 326 11.85 1.41 8.69
CA ALA A 326 13.16 1.54 9.33
C ALA A 326 13.34 0.50 10.45
N VAL A 327 12.32 0.29 11.29
CA VAL A 327 12.32 -0.74 12.34
C VAL A 327 12.42 -2.14 11.74
N CYS A 328 11.65 -2.45 10.68
CA CYS A 328 11.72 -3.75 10.01
C CYS A 328 13.11 -4.02 9.41
N ARG A 329 13.74 -3.01 8.79
CA ARG A 329 15.10 -3.11 8.27
C ARG A 329 16.12 -3.30 9.40
N SER A 330 15.97 -2.59 10.51
CA SER A 330 16.84 -2.74 11.68
C SER A 330 16.76 -4.16 12.27
N LEU A 331 15.55 -4.67 12.48
CA LEU A 331 15.33 -6.04 12.96
C LEU A 331 15.93 -7.08 12.01
N LEU A 332 15.81 -6.88 10.70
CA LEU A 332 16.41 -7.78 9.72
C LEU A 332 17.94 -7.79 9.81
N ARG A 333 18.57 -6.62 9.97
CA ARG A 333 20.04 -6.53 10.16
C ARG A 333 20.49 -7.24 11.44
N ASP A 334 19.75 -7.08 12.54
CA ASP A 334 20.05 -7.77 13.80
C ASP A 334 19.97 -9.30 13.63
N VAL A 335 18.93 -9.80 12.95
CA VAL A 335 18.80 -11.24 12.66
C VAL A 335 19.97 -11.75 11.81
N LEU A 336 20.38 -11.01 10.78
CA LEU A 336 21.52 -11.37 9.95
C LEU A 336 22.83 -11.38 10.75
N ARG A 337 23.02 -10.42 11.67
CA ARG A 337 24.17 -10.37 12.57
C ARG A 337 24.23 -11.59 13.49
N MET A 338 23.12 -11.90 14.18
CA MET A 338 23.04 -13.07 15.06
C MET A 338 23.22 -14.39 14.30
N ARG A 339 22.73 -14.48 13.06
CA ARG A 339 22.98 -15.65 12.20
C ARG A 339 24.47 -15.82 11.88
N LYS A 340 25.17 -14.72 11.61
CA LYS A 340 26.62 -14.73 11.39
C LYS A 340 27.35 -15.19 12.65
N GLU A 341 27.02 -14.64 13.81
CA GLU A 341 27.59 -15.07 15.11
C GLU A 341 27.32 -16.55 15.41
N TYR A 342 26.13 -17.04 15.05
CA TYR A 342 25.79 -18.45 15.19
C TYR A 342 26.65 -19.34 14.28
N GLN A 343 26.91 -18.90 13.05
CA GLN A 343 27.82 -19.59 12.12
C GLN A 343 29.25 -19.59 12.65
N GLU A 344 29.74 -18.48 13.20
CA GLU A 344 31.05 -18.38 13.84
C GLU A 344 31.18 -19.35 15.03
N CYS A 345 30.13 -19.45 15.86
CA CYS A 345 30.08 -20.45 16.94
C CYS A 345 30.08 -21.89 16.40
N THR A 346 29.39 -22.12 15.28
CA THR A 346 29.33 -23.45 14.65
C THR A 346 30.71 -23.85 14.12
N SER A 347 31.42 -22.94 13.43
CA SER A 347 32.79 -23.19 12.97
C SER A 347 33.80 -23.34 14.11
N ALA A 348 33.57 -22.68 15.25
CA ALA A 348 34.42 -22.84 16.42
C ALA A 348 34.30 -24.22 17.09
N LEU A 349 33.20 -24.96 16.87
CA LEU A 349 33.04 -26.34 17.35
C LEU A 349 33.97 -27.33 16.63
N ASP A 350 34.47 -26.99 15.44
CA ASP A 350 35.43 -27.82 14.71
C ASP A 350 36.84 -27.74 15.34
N ASN A 351 37.09 -26.80 16.26
CA ASN A 351 38.35 -26.68 16.98
C ASN A 351 38.35 -27.56 18.24
N PRO A 352 39.31 -28.50 18.39
CA PRO A 352 39.35 -29.42 19.53
C PRO A 352 39.65 -28.72 20.86
N ASP A 353 40.29 -27.55 20.82
CA ASP A 353 40.69 -26.78 22.01
C ASP A 353 39.61 -25.82 22.52
N ALA A 354 38.48 -25.71 21.82
CA ALA A 354 37.41 -24.79 22.18
C ALA A 354 36.49 -25.36 23.27
N GLU A 355 36.02 -24.50 24.18
CA GLU A 355 35.09 -24.88 25.24
C GLU A 355 33.70 -25.23 24.69
N THR A 356 33.52 -26.49 24.30
CA THR A 356 32.31 -27.01 23.61
C THR A 356 31.02 -26.74 24.38
N ILE A 357 31.06 -26.78 25.73
CA ILE A 357 29.89 -26.54 26.58
C ILE A 357 29.45 -25.07 26.49
N GLU A 358 30.37 -24.12 26.59
CA GLU A 358 30.04 -22.69 26.51
C GLU A 358 29.54 -22.30 25.12
N LEU A 359 30.18 -22.82 24.07
CA LEU A 359 29.75 -22.68 22.68
C LEU A 359 28.33 -23.19 22.47
N SER A 360 28.01 -24.40 22.96
CA SER A 360 26.66 -24.96 22.87
C SER A 360 25.61 -24.12 23.61
N ARG A 361 25.97 -23.51 24.75
CA ARG A 361 25.09 -22.61 25.51
C ARG A 361 24.85 -21.31 24.73
N ARG A 362 25.90 -20.73 24.16
CA ARG A 362 25.82 -19.53 23.33
C ARG A 362 24.98 -19.75 22.07
N MET A 363 25.16 -20.87 21.38
CA MET A 363 24.37 -21.22 20.19
C MET A 363 22.87 -21.34 20.50
N ARG A 364 22.50 -21.99 21.61
CA ARG A 364 21.10 -22.08 22.06
C ARG A 364 20.51 -20.70 22.36
N SER A 365 21.28 -19.82 23.02
CA SER A 365 20.86 -18.45 23.28
C SER A 365 20.62 -17.68 21.97
N LEU A 366 21.59 -17.71 21.04
CA LEU A 366 21.48 -17.05 19.74
C LEU A 366 20.26 -17.54 18.95
N MET A 367 20.01 -18.85 18.95
CA MET A 367 18.86 -19.44 18.28
C MET A 367 17.53 -18.92 18.87
N HIS A 368 17.40 -18.86 20.20
CA HIS A 368 16.22 -18.29 20.86
C HIS A 368 16.03 -16.81 20.55
N ASP A 369 17.11 -16.02 20.52
CA ASP A 369 17.05 -14.60 20.20
C ASP A 369 16.68 -14.34 18.73
N ILE A 370 17.22 -15.17 17.80
CA ILE A 370 16.83 -15.16 16.38
C ILE A 370 15.33 -15.43 16.24
N ASP A 371 14.81 -16.48 16.89
CA ASP A 371 13.38 -16.82 16.83
C ASP A 371 12.50 -15.70 17.39
N ARG A 372 12.90 -15.10 18.51
CA ARG A 372 12.21 -13.96 19.12
C ARG A 372 12.17 -12.77 18.16
N LYS A 373 13.29 -12.41 17.54
CA LYS A 373 13.38 -11.29 16.59
C LYS A 373 12.64 -11.58 15.29
N LEU A 374 12.63 -12.83 14.81
CA LEU A 374 11.82 -13.25 13.65
C LEU A 374 10.33 -13.15 13.95
N LYS A 375 9.87 -13.53 15.15
CA LYS A 375 8.48 -13.33 15.58
C LYS A 375 8.12 -11.85 15.60
N GLN A 376 8.99 -10.99 16.15
CA GLN A 376 8.81 -9.53 16.12
C GLN A 376 8.73 -8.99 14.68
N LEU A 377 9.62 -9.41 13.79
CA LEU A 377 9.62 -8.99 12.38
C LEU A 377 8.32 -9.41 11.66
N ARG A 378 7.82 -10.63 11.90
CA ARG A 378 6.54 -11.09 11.35
C ARG A 378 5.38 -10.26 11.87
N ALA A 379 5.34 -9.97 13.18
CA ALA A 379 4.31 -9.13 13.78
C ALA A 379 4.31 -7.70 13.18
N MET A 380 5.49 -7.09 13.03
CA MET A 380 5.63 -5.76 12.42
C MET A 380 5.19 -5.75 10.96
N ARG A 381 5.53 -6.78 10.17
CA ARG A 381 5.08 -6.90 8.77
C ARG A 381 3.56 -7.11 8.66
N GLN A 382 2.96 -7.87 9.57
CA GLN A 382 1.50 -8.00 9.63
C GLN A 382 0.83 -6.68 10.01
N GLN A 383 1.40 -5.92 10.95
CA GLN A 383 0.92 -4.58 11.27
C GLN A 383 1.05 -3.65 10.07
N LYS A 384 2.17 -3.70 9.33
CA LYS A 384 2.35 -2.95 8.08
C LYS A 384 1.26 -3.28 7.06
N ALA A 385 0.95 -4.57 6.86
CA ALA A 385 -0.08 -4.98 5.92
C ALA A 385 -1.48 -4.48 6.34
N LYS A 386 -1.80 -4.50 7.64
CA LYS A 386 -3.09 -4.03 8.16
C LYS A 386 -3.28 -2.52 8.06
N VAL A 387 -2.20 -1.75 8.19
CA VAL A 387 -2.25 -0.28 8.24
C VAL A 387 -1.70 0.36 6.95
N GLY A 388 -1.29 -0.45 5.96
CA GLY A 388 -0.58 0.00 4.76
C GLY A 388 -1.28 1.13 4.01
N ASP A 389 -2.58 0.99 3.76
CA ASP A 389 -3.36 2.01 3.04
C ASP A 389 -3.49 3.30 3.86
N LYS A 390 -3.66 3.19 5.18
CA LYS A 390 -3.78 4.34 6.09
C LYS A 390 -2.44 5.06 6.26
N LEU A 391 -1.34 4.31 6.33
CA LEU A 391 0.01 4.86 6.43
C LEU A 391 0.44 5.54 5.13
N ARG A 392 0.09 4.95 3.99
CA ARG A 392 0.35 5.57 2.68
C ARG A 392 -0.42 6.88 2.53
N MET A 393 -1.67 6.93 2.98
CA MET A 393 -2.45 8.16 3.03
C MET A 393 -1.85 9.18 4.00
N HIS A 394 -1.41 8.76 5.18
CA HIS A 394 -0.75 9.64 6.15
C HIS A 394 0.56 10.22 5.60
N ASP A 395 1.42 9.39 5.01
CA ASP A 395 2.70 9.85 4.43
C ASP A 395 2.46 10.82 3.26
N MET A 396 1.42 10.59 2.45
CA MET A 396 1.00 11.52 1.39
C MET A 396 0.49 12.85 1.96
N LEU A 397 -0.29 12.83 3.04
CA LEU A 397 -0.77 14.06 3.70
C LEU A 397 0.39 14.87 4.31
N VAL A 398 1.41 14.19 4.86
CA VAL A 398 2.62 14.85 5.36
C VAL A 398 3.41 15.49 4.22
N GLU A 399 3.51 14.83 3.07
CA GLU A 399 4.18 15.38 1.88
C GLU A 399 3.44 16.62 1.35
N ILE A 400 2.11 16.55 1.23
CA ILE A 400 1.27 17.70 0.86
C ILE A 400 1.43 18.85 1.86
N ALA A 401 1.49 18.57 3.16
CA ALA A 401 1.70 19.61 4.17
C ALA A 401 3.08 20.27 4.07
N GLN A 402 4.12 19.50 3.71
CA GLN A 402 5.47 20.02 3.47
C GLN A 402 5.53 20.87 2.20
N GLU A 403 4.91 20.43 1.10
CA GLU A 403 4.80 21.20 -0.14
C GLU A 403 4.03 22.51 0.08
N ASN A 404 2.94 22.47 0.85
CA ASN A 404 2.19 23.68 1.20
C ASN A 404 3.04 24.65 2.04
N SER A 405 3.78 24.15 3.04
CA SER A 405 4.71 24.97 3.83
C SER A 405 5.81 25.59 2.98
N TYR A 406 6.33 24.86 1.99
CA TYR A 406 7.28 25.38 1.02
C TYR A 406 6.66 26.47 0.15
N CYS A 407 5.46 26.24 -0.40
CA CYS A 407 4.73 27.26 -1.16
C CYS A 407 4.46 28.51 -0.31
N GLU A 408 4.03 28.36 0.94
CA GLU A 408 3.83 29.48 1.88
C GLU A 408 5.13 30.24 2.12
N SER A 409 6.27 29.57 2.28
CA SER A 409 7.60 30.20 2.37
C SER A 409 7.91 31.01 1.12
N VAL A 410 7.74 30.43 -0.07
CA VAL A 410 7.99 31.12 -1.35
C VAL A 410 7.06 32.33 -1.52
N TYR A 411 5.79 32.21 -1.13
CA TYR A 411 4.86 33.35 -1.16
C TYR A 411 5.28 34.46 -0.19
N ASN A 412 5.75 34.10 1.02
CA ASN A 412 6.27 35.08 1.97
C ASN A 412 7.51 35.79 1.43
N ASP A 413 8.46 35.06 0.83
CA ASP A 413 9.67 35.62 0.23
C ASP A 413 9.32 36.58 -0.93
N LEU A 414 8.37 36.20 -1.80
CA LEU A 414 7.88 37.05 -2.88
C LEU A 414 7.17 38.31 -2.35
N LEU A 415 6.38 38.18 -1.27
CA LEU A 415 5.74 39.31 -0.62
C LEU A 415 6.75 40.26 0.05
N GLU A 416 7.85 39.73 0.60
CA GLU A 416 8.93 40.52 1.16
C GLU A 416 9.67 41.29 0.06
N LEU A 417 9.96 40.65 -1.07
CA LEU A 417 10.60 41.28 -2.24
C LEU A 417 9.75 42.40 -2.88
N ILE A 418 8.42 42.26 -2.90
CA ILE A 418 7.53 43.31 -3.43
C ILE A 418 7.44 44.51 -2.48
N ARG A 419 7.69 44.32 -1.19
CA ARG A 419 7.64 45.39 -0.18
C ARG A 419 8.93 46.18 -0.05
N SER A 420 10.07 45.59 -0.42
CA SER A 420 11.37 46.27 -0.54
C SER A 420 11.45 47.07 -1.83
#